data_AF-A0A834YZ61-F1
#
_entry.id   AF-A0A834YZ61-F1
#
_cell.length_a   1.000
_cell.length_b   1.000
_cell.length_c   1.000
_cell.angle_alpha   90.00
_cell.angle_beta   90.00
_cell.angle_gamma   90.00
#
_symmetry.space_group_name_H-M   'P 1'
#
loop_
_entity.id
_entity.type
_entity.pdbx_description
1 polymer ?
#
loop_
_entity_poly.entity_id
_entity_poly.type
_entity_poly.pdbx_seq_one_letter_code
_entity_poly.pdbx_strand_id
1 'polypeptide(L)'
;MKEIGVLDTIGISKKASPPLVVSGQPFRQPFEDNTFDFEFSGCGGLDQSNRPSDFASEIGRTLKPEGLVRSPEIDGPDSSMPSVREMVMQKDSGILSHREKKPDGNSVNKCSVPGYNHELVRSAEPLIAEEPLKPWLTLKRNIKNIKYLPSKADISFKQRYVYVDVGARSYGSSIGSWFKKKYPKQNKTFEVYAIEADKAFHGEYQTKKGVTLLPYASWVRNETLFFEINRDPGQKIVEKGGGMGRIQPVQSSANFASDVDKIRGFDFANWLKNTVSERDFVVMKMNMDVEGTEFDLIPRFFETGAICLIDEIFLECHYNRWQKCCPGERSSKYQKTYNQCLELLSSLRESGVLVHQWW
;
A
#
# COMPACT_ATOMS: atom_id res chain seq x y z
N MET A 1 1.80 -41.54 -13.26
CA MET A 1 2.60 -40.67 -14.16
C MET A 1 2.92 -41.34 -15.49
N LYS A 2 3.75 -42.41 -15.54
CA LYS A 2 4.01 -43.12 -16.82
C LYS A 2 2.73 -43.63 -17.50
N GLU A 3 1.78 -44.14 -16.72
CA GLU A 3 0.46 -44.59 -17.18
C GLU A 3 -0.41 -43.47 -17.80
N ILE A 4 -0.15 -42.21 -17.46
CA ILE A 4 -0.83 -41.04 -18.05
C ILE A 4 0.03 -40.33 -19.12
N GLY A 5 0.99 -41.05 -19.70
CA GLY A 5 1.80 -40.59 -20.85
C GLY A 5 3.07 -39.81 -20.50
N VAL A 6 3.39 -39.58 -19.22
CA VAL A 6 4.63 -38.87 -18.84
C VAL A 6 5.79 -39.88 -18.78
N LEU A 7 6.56 -39.97 -19.85
CA LEU A 7 7.54 -41.05 -20.08
C LEU A 7 8.74 -41.01 -19.11
N ASP A 8 9.31 -39.83 -18.89
CA ASP A 8 10.58 -39.64 -18.16
C ASP A 8 10.40 -39.27 -16.68
N THR A 9 9.47 -39.94 -15.98
CA THR A 9 9.32 -39.73 -14.53
C THR A 9 10.24 -40.61 -13.68
N ILE A 10 10.83 -39.98 -12.67
CA ILE A 10 11.60 -40.60 -11.59
C ILE A 10 11.12 -40.08 -10.24
N GLY A 11 11.14 -40.90 -9.20
CA GLY A 11 10.79 -40.53 -7.82
C GLY A 11 12.00 -40.52 -6.89
N ILE A 12 11.85 -39.84 -5.75
CA ILE A 12 12.84 -39.86 -4.66
C ILE A 12 12.25 -40.47 -3.40
N SER A 13 13.07 -41.20 -2.64
CA SER A 13 12.74 -41.71 -1.31
C SER A 13 14.00 -41.92 -0.49
N LYS A 14 13.88 -42.02 0.84
CA LYS A 14 15.01 -42.42 1.71
C LYS A 14 15.52 -43.83 1.41
N LYS A 15 14.70 -44.67 0.78
CA LYS A 15 15.06 -46.03 0.34
C LYS A 15 14.80 -46.13 -1.17
N ALA A 16 15.85 -46.37 -1.95
CA ALA A 16 15.74 -46.55 -3.39
C ALA A 16 14.88 -47.77 -3.75
N SER A 17 14.18 -47.68 -4.87
CA SER A 17 13.49 -48.79 -5.56
C SER A 17 13.73 -48.63 -7.06
N PRO A 18 14.92 -49.03 -7.57
CA PRO A 18 15.28 -48.87 -8.97
C PRO A 18 14.37 -49.68 -9.91
N PRO A 19 14.15 -49.22 -11.16
CA PRO A 19 14.69 -48.01 -11.76
C PRO A 19 13.86 -46.74 -11.48
N LEU A 20 12.69 -46.87 -10.86
CA LEU A 20 11.70 -45.79 -10.77
C LEU A 20 11.91 -44.83 -9.59
N VAL A 21 12.60 -45.26 -8.53
CA VAL A 21 12.84 -44.44 -7.33
C VAL A 21 14.31 -44.49 -6.93
N VAL A 22 14.96 -43.34 -6.85
CA VAL A 22 16.34 -43.18 -6.36
C VAL A 22 16.38 -42.77 -4.89
N SER A 23 17.54 -42.98 -4.26
CA SER A 23 17.77 -42.54 -2.87
C SER A 23 17.96 -41.02 -2.84
N GLY A 24 17.13 -40.30 -2.09
CA GLY A 24 17.16 -38.84 -2.03
C GLY A 24 16.44 -38.27 -0.82
N GLN A 25 16.69 -36.99 -0.51
CA GLN A 25 15.99 -36.25 0.54
C GLN A 25 15.32 -35.01 -0.07
N PRO A 26 14.15 -34.56 0.46
CA PRO A 26 13.43 -33.41 -0.12
C PRO A 26 14.25 -32.12 -0.21
N PHE A 27 15.13 -31.88 0.77
CA PHE A 27 16.03 -30.73 0.86
C PHE A 27 17.44 -30.99 0.27
N ARG A 28 17.64 -32.15 -0.38
CA ARG A 28 18.87 -32.50 -1.12
C ARG A 28 18.55 -33.64 -2.11
N GLN A 29 17.96 -33.26 -3.24
CA GLN A 29 17.60 -34.16 -4.32
C GLN A 29 18.86 -34.58 -5.11
N PRO A 30 18.95 -35.84 -5.57
CA PRO A 30 20.13 -36.38 -6.26
C PRO A 30 20.15 -36.02 -7.77
N PHE A 31 19.83 -34.77 -8.10
CA PHE A 31 19.68 -34.28 -9.47
C PHE A 31 20.39 -32.94 -9.65
N GLU A 32 20.79 -32.64 -10.89
CA GLU A 32 21.43 -31.39 -11.27
C GLU A 32 20.44 -30.21 -11.33
N ASP A 33 20.97 -28.99 -11.40
CA ASP A 33 20.17 -27.77 -11.52
C ASP A 33 19.39 -27.75 -12.84
N ASN A 34 18.14 -27.26 -12.81
CA ASN A 34 17.26 -27.13 -13.98
C ASN A 34 17.05 -28.45 -14.77
N THR A 35 16.90 -29.56 -14.06
CA THR A 35 16.64 -30.89 -14.64
C THR A 35 15.18 -31.06 -15.10
N PHE A 36 14.19 -30.66 -14.30
CA PHE A 36 12.79 -31.03 -14.53
C PHE A 36 11.92 -29.88 -15.05
N ASP A 37 11.01 -30.19 -15.99
CA ASP A 37 9.96 -29.27 -16.44
C ASP A 37 8.78 -29.25 -15.45
N PHE A 38 8.58 -30.36 -14.73
CA PHE A 38 7.52 -30.53 -13.73
C PHE A 38 8.02 -31.26 -12.48
N GLU A 39 7.70 -30.74 -11.30
CA GLU A 39 7.89 -31.43 -10.01
C GLU A 39 6.55 -31.61 -9.28
N PHE A 40 6.38 -32.75 -8.60
CA PHE A 40 5.14 -33.12 -7.91
C PHE A 40 5.42 -33.49 -6.45
N SER A 41 4.87 -32.73 -5.51
CA SER A 41 4.98 -32.98 -4.07
C SER A 41 3.61 -33.44 -3.52
N GLY A 42 3.38 -34.76 -3.50
CA GLY A 42 2.09 -35.32 -3.08
C GLY A 42 1.83 -35.19 -1.57
N CYS A 43 0.54 -35.23 -1.19
CA CYS A 43 0.06 -35.28 0.19
C CYS A 43 0.57 -34.15 1.09
N GLY A 44 0.69 -32.93 0.55
CA GLY A 44 1.19 -31.77 1.30
C GLY A 44 2.65 -31.91 1.75
N GLY A 45 3.48 -32.70 1.05
CA GLY A 45 4.85 -32.99 1.46
C GLY A 45 5.74 -31.74 1.60
N LEU A 46 5.45 -30.67 0.87
CA LEU A 46 6.11 -29.36 1.04
C LEU A 46 5.62 -28.63 2.29
N ASP A 47 4.30 -28.51 2.45
CA ASP A 47 3.63 -27.74 3.50
C ASP A 47 3.75 -28.39 4.90
N GLN A 48 3.84 -29.72 4.95
CA GLN A 48 4.07 -30.52 6.16
C GLN A 48 5.57 -30.75 6.46
N SER A 49 6.47 -30.22 5.64
CA SER A 49 7.91 -30.34 5.85
C SER A 49 8.35 -29.60 7.12
N ASN A 50 9.26 -30.21 7.88
CA ASN A 50 9.93 -29.52 9.00
C ASN A 50 10.99 -28.50 8.54
N ARG A 51 11.29 -28.46 7.24
CA ARG A 51 12.23 -27.53 6.59
C ARG A 51 11.64 -27.04 5.26
N PRO A 52 10.52 -26.29 5.28
CA PRO A 52 9.78 -25.94 4.06
C PRO A 52 10.59 -24.98 3.17
N SER A 53 11.39 -24.07 3.74
CA SER A 53 12.28 -23.18 3.00
C SER A 53 13.37 -23.93 2.22
N ASP A 54 13.98 -24.93 2.85
CA ASP A 54 15.07 -25.69 2.25
C ASP A 54 14.55 -26.66 1.18
N PHE A 55 13.35 -27.21 1.37
CA PHE A 55 12.67 -28.01 0.35
C PHE A 55 12.23 -27.12 -0.83
N ALA A 56 11.62 -25.96 -0.58
CA ALA A 56 11.27 -25.00 -1.64
C ALA A 56 12.50 -24.50 -2.42
N SER A 57 13.62 -24.24 -1.73
CA SER A 57 14.89 -23.88 -2.37
C SER A 57 15.45 -25.00 -3.24
N GLU A 58 15.29 -26.26 -2.81
CA GLU A 58 15.80 -27.41 -3.56
C GLU A 58 14.93 -27.71 -4.79
N ILE A 59 13.60 -27.62 -4.68
CA ILE A 59 12.68 -27.61 -5.84
C ILE A 59 13.06 -26.48 -6.80
N GLY A 60 13.29 -25.28 -6.27
CA GLY A 60 13.72 -24.12 -7.06
C GLY A 60 15.07 -24.31 -7.77
N ARG A 61 15.92 -25.22 -7.27
CA ARG A 61 17.19 -25.60 -7.91
C ARG A 61 16.96 -26.60 -9.04
N THR A 62 16.23 -27.69 -8.79
CA THR A 62 16.05 -28.79 -9.75
C THR A 62 15.02 -28.52 -10.85
N LEU A 63 14.07 -27.61 -10.64
CA LEU A 63 13.09 -27.22 -11.64
C LEU A 63 13.70 -26.26 -12.69
N LYS A 64 13.31 -26.37 -13.96
CA LYS A 64 13.74 -25.48 -15.06
C LYS A 64 13.12 -24.07 -14.95
N PRO A 65 13.71 -23.04 -15.58
CA PRO A 65 13.02 -21.78 -15.85
C PRO A 65 11.66 -22.03 -16.52
N GLU A 66 10.62 -21.30 -16.12
CA GLU A 66 9.21 -21.52 -16.51
C GLU A 66 8.61 -22.89 -16.13
N GLY A 67 9.37 -23.78 -15.48
CA GLY A 67 8.91 -25.08 -15.01
C GLY A 67 7.89 -24.96 -13.87
N LEU A 68 7.07 -25.99 -13.71
CA LEU A 68 5.90 -25.99 -12.81
C LEU A 68 6.05 -26.99 -11.67
N VAL A 69 5.86 -26.55 -10.43
CA VAL A 69 5.67 -27.44 -9.28
C VAL A 69 4.20 -27.52 -8.89
N ARG A 70 3.72 -28.74 -8.64
CA ARG A 70 2.36 -29.03 -8.17
C ARG A 70 2.43 -29.68 -6.78
N SER A 71 1.86 -29.03 -5.78
CA SER A 71 1.61 -29.57 -4.44
C SER A 71 0.09 -29.74 -4.26
N PRO A 72 -0.48 -30.92 -4.56
CA PRO A 72 -1.88 -31.20 -4.29
C PRO A 72 -2.05 -31.76 -2.88
N GLU A 73 -2.98 -31.15 -2.15
CA GLU A 73 -3.50 -31.63 -0.87
C GLU A 73 -4.96 -32.09 -1.11
N ILE A 74 -5.23 -33.39 -0.91
CA ILE A 74 -6.47 -34.13 -1.27
C ILE A 74 -6.56 -35.33 -0.30
N ASP A 75 -7.64 -35.66 0.42
CA ASP A 75 -8.98 -35.07 0.60
C ASP A 75 -9.31 -34.95 2.12
N GLY A 76 -10.44 -34.34 2.50
CA GLY A 76 -10.92 -34.24 3.90
C GLY A 76 -12.16 -35.12 4.18
N PRO A 77 -12.47 -35.42 5.46
CA PRO A 77 -13.39 -36.51 5.80
C PRO A 77 -14.85 -36.10 6.07
N ASP A 78 -15.12 -34.83 6.42
CA ASP A 78 -16.44 -34.38 6.91
C ASP A 78 -16.77 -32.92 6.58
N SER A 79 -17.97 -32.50 6.97
CA SER A 79 -18.58 -31.20 6.65
C SER A 79 -17.93 -29.97 7.29
N SER A 80 -16.88 -30.13 8.11
CA SER A 80 -16.20 -29.00 8.79
C SER A 80 -14.95 -28.48 8.05
N MET A 81 -14.16 -29.37 7.42
CA MET A 81 -13.12 -29.06 6.43
C MET A 81 -12.98 -30.25 5.45
N PRO A 82 -13.73 -30.27 4.31
CA PRO A 82 -13.96 -31.51 3.56
C PRO A 82 -12.94 -31.84 2.48
N SER A 83 -12.13 -30.89 2.01
CA SER A 83 -10.96 -31.15 1.16
C SER A 83 -10.16 -29.87 0.96
N VAL A 84 -9.12 -29.95 0.14
CA VAL A 84 -7.83 -29.34 0.48
C VAL A 84 -7.17 -28.64 -0.71
N ARG A 85 -6.00 -28.04 -0.46
CA ARG A 85 -5.41 -27.01 -1.32
C ARG A 85 -4.62 -27.62 -2.48
N GLU A 86 -4.90 -27.17 -3.69
CA GLU A 86 -4.00 -27.35 -4.82
C GLU A 86 -3.14 -26.09 -5.00
N MET A 87 -1.82 -26.23 -4.84
CA MET A 87 -0.86 -25.20 -5.19
C MET A 87 -0.12 -25.57 -6.47
N VAL A 88 -0.24 -24.71 -7.48
CA VAL A 88 0.60 -24.73 -8.69
C VAL A 88 1.46 -23.48 -8.66
N MET A 89 2.78 -23.65 -8.68
CA MET A 89 3.74 -22.54 -8.70
C MET A 89 4.65 -22.71 -9.90
N GLN A 90 4.98 -21.61 -10.57
CA GLN A 90 5.91 -21.58 -11.69
C GLN A 90 7.23 -20.98 -11.23
N LYS A 91 8.36 -21.59 -11.61
CA LYS A 91 9.68 -20.97 -11.42
C LYS A 91 9.84 -19.85 -12.44
N ASP A 92 9.80 -18.61 -11.94
CA ASP A 92 10.12 -17.41 -12.71
C ASP A 92 11.45 -17.61 -13.45
N SER A 93 11.45 -17.39 -14.77
CA SER A 93 12.71 -17.42 -15.51
C SER A 93 13.62 -16.31 -14.98
N GLY A 94 14.87 -16.67 -14.68
CA GLY A 94 15.88 -15.79 -14.06
C GLY A 94 16.32 -14.59 -14.91
N ILE A 95 15.46 -14.09 -15.80
CA ILE A 95 15.53 -12.78 -16.45
C ILE A 95 15.16 -11.66 -15.46
N LEU A 96 15.61 -11.80 -14.21
CA LEU A 96 16.17 -10.69 -13.44
C LEU A 96 17.44 -10.17 -14.13
N SER A 97 17.29 -9.80 -15.41
CA SER A 97 18.17 -8.81 -15.98
C SER A 97 18.00 -7.56 -15.12
N HIS A 98 19.08 -7.19 -14.44
CA HIS A 98 19.45 -5.79 -14.30
C HIS A 98 19.56 -5.14 -15.69
N ARG A 99 18.43 -5.04 -16.41
CA ARG A 99 18.22 -3.93 -17.31
C ARG A 99 18.02 -2.74 -16.41
N GLU A 100 19.11 -2.03 -16.19
CA GLU A 100 19.06 -0.59 -16.39
C GLU A 100 18.27 -0.35 -17.68
N LYS A 101 16.96 -0.11 -17.54
CA LYS A 101 16.19 0.48 -18.63
C LYS A 101 16.82 1.84 -18.83
N LYS A 102 17.72 1.94 -19.82
CA LYS A 102 17.96 3.21 -20.50
C LYS A 102 16.57 3.82 -20.76
N PRO A 103 16.36 5.11 -20.45
CA PRO A 103 15.05 5.72 -20.53
C PRO A 103 14.68 5.89 -22.00
N ASP A 104 14.19 4.81 -22.60
CA ASP A 104 13.56 4.85 -23.91
C ASP A 104 12.22 5.57 -23.76
N GLY A 105 11.97 6.52 -24.65
CA GLY A 105 11.06 7.61 -24.38
C GLY A 105 9.61 7.17 -24.15
N ASN A 106 8.94 7.84 -23.22
CA ASN A 106 7.49 7.98 -23.19
C ASN A 106 6.65 6.78 -22.69
N SER A 107 7.19 5.88 -21.86
CA SER A 107 6.36 5.08 -20.96
C SER A 107 6.12 5.85 -19.65
N VAL A 108 4.88 6.34 -19.43
CA VAL A 108 4.40 6.70 -18.09
C VAL A 108 4.70 5.52 -17.16
N ASN A 109 5.24 5.77 -15.96
CA ASN A 109 5.71 4.75 -15.02
C ASN A 109 4.55 3.89 -14.49
N LYS A 110 4.09 2.94 -15.30
CA LYS A 110 3.10 1.93 -14.93
C LYS A 110 3.74 0.93 -13.99
N CYS A 111 3.15 0.79 -12.81
CA CYS A 111 3.52 -0.24 -11.85
C CYS A 111 3.32 -1.63 -12.46
N SER A 112 4.25 -2.55 -12.18
CA SER A 112 4.09 -3.97 -12.47
C SER A 112 3.11 -4.59 -11.48
N VAL A 113 1.83 -4.22 -11.59
CA VAL A 113 0.77 -4.67 -10.67
C VAL A 113 0.39 -6.12 -10.98
N PRO A 114 0.51 -7.05 -10.00
CA PRO A 114 0.02 -8.42 -10.18
C PRO A 114 -1.49 -8.44 -10.45
N GLY A 115 -1.95 -9.37 -11.29
CA GLY A 115 -3.37 -9.45 -11.68
C GLY A 115 -4.36 -9.49 -10.50
N TYR A 116 -3.98 -10.14 -9.40
CA TYR A 116 -4.81 -10.23 -8.19
C TYR A 116 -5.07 -8.86 -7.52
N ASN A 117 -4.19 -7.87 -7.66
CA ASN A 117 -4.44 -6.53 -7.13
C ASN A 117 -5.58 -5.82 -7.89
N HIS A 118 -5.69 -6.01 -9.21
CA HIS A 118 -6.83 -5.50 -9.97
C HIS A 118 -8.15 -6.20 -9.56
N GLU A 119 -8.11 -7.47 -9.17
CA GLU A 119 -9.29 -8.17 -8.60
C GLU A 119 -9.66 -7.64 -7.21
N LEU A 120 -8.67 -7.41 -6.33
CA LEU A 120 -8.88 -6.77 -5.03
C LEU A 120 -9.53 -5.39 -5.19
N VAL A 121 -9.02 -4.54 -6.10
CA VAL A 121 -9.59 -3.23 -6.41
C VAL A 121 -11.01 -3.33 -6.98
N ARG A 122 -11.30 -4.29 -7.86
CA ARG A 122 -12.67 -4.56 -8.35
C ARG A 122 -13.62 -5.03 -7.23
N SER A 123 -13.09 -5.68 -6.20
CA SER A 123 -13.86 -6.16 -5.04
C SER A 123 -14.05 -5.11 -3.93
N ALA A 124 -13.43 -3.93 -4.07
CA ALA A 124 -13.50 -2.83 -3.11
C ALA A 124 -14.91 -2.23 -3.00
N GLU A 125 -15.18 -1.46 -1.94
CA GLU A 125 -16.41 -0.67 -1.86
C GLU A 125 -16.46 0.38 -3.01
N PRO A 126 -17.64 0.65 -3.60
CA PRO A 126 -17.74 1.60 -4.70
C PRO A 126 -17.35 3.01 -4.26
N LEU A 127 -16.69 3.75 -5.15
CA LEU A 127 -16.50 5.19 -4.95
C LEU A 127 -17.88 5.87 -4.91
N ILE A 128 -18.06 6.79 -3.96
CA ILE A 128 -19.24 7.65 -3.91
C ILE A 128 -19.13 8.60 -5.12
N ALA A 129 -20.14 8.57 -5.99
CA ALA A 129 -20.14 9.31 -7.26
C ALA A 129 -20.71 10.74 -7.13
N GLU A 130 -21.50 11.02 -6.09
CA GLU A 130 -22.15 12.31 -5.86
C GLU A 130 -21.67 12.97 -4.56
N GLU A 131 -21.57 14.30 -4.57
CA GLU A 131 -21.13 15.07 -3.40
C GLU A 131 -22.10 14.85 -2.21
N PRO A 132 -21.64 14.32 -1.06
CA PRO A 132 -22.55 14.03 0.04
C PRO A 132 -22.99 15.31 0.76
N LEU A 133 -24.30 15.60 0.71
CA LEU A 133 -24.95 16.70 1.45
C LEU A 133 -24.67 16.68 2.97
N LYS A 134 -24.33 15.52 3.54
CA LYS A 134 -23.95 15.34 4.96
C LYS A 134 -22.71 14.45 5.08
N PRO A 135 -21.48 14.96 4.84
CA PRO A 135 -20.27 14.15 4.72
C PRO A 135 -20.02 13.21 5.91
N TRP A 136 -20.15 13.70 7.14
CA TRP A 136 -19.96 12.92 8.38
C TRP A 136 -20.90 11.70 8.51
N LEU A 137 -22.15 11.80 8.04
CA LEU A 137 -23.08 10.66 8.05
C LEU A 137 -22.73 9.66 6.95
N THR A 138 -22.33 10.15 5.78
CA THR A 138 -21.89 9.32 4.66
C THR A 138 -20.61 8.56 5.02
N LEU A 139 -19.60 9.23 5.61
CA LEU A 139 -18.39 8.61 6.17
C LEU A 139 -18.73 7.51 7.18
N LYS A 140 -19.58 7.79 8.17
CA LYS A 140 -20.00 6.79 9.17
C LYS A 140 -20.67 5.56 8.56
N ARG A 141 -21.37 5.71 7.43
CA ARG A 141 -21.92 4.59 6.66
C ARG A 141 -20.83 3.88 5.84
N ASN A 142 -19.94 4.64 5.19
CA ASN A 142 -18.88 4.10 4.34
C ASN A 142 -17.86 3.27 5.12
N ILE A 143 -17.43 3.74 6.31
CA ILE A 143 -16.46 3.03 7.19
C ILE A 143 -16.91 1.60 7.52
N LYS A 144 -18.23 1.31 7.55
CA LYS A 144 -18.74 -0.05 7.80
C LYS A 144 -18.59 -0.98 6.59
N ASN A 145 -18.43 -0.43 5.40
CA ASN A 145 -18.41 -1.16 4.13
C ASN A 145 -16.98 -1.32 3.56
N ILE A 146 -16.01 -0.52 4.03
CA ILE A 146 -14.61 -0.55 3.60
C ILE A 146 -14.05 -1.97 3.56
N LYS A 147 -13.43 -2.34 2.44
CA LYS A 147 -12.82 -3.65 2.22
C LYS A 147 -11.29 -3.57 2.38
N TYR A 148 -10.83 -3.47 3.63
CA TYR A 148 -9.40 -3.47 3.98
C TYR A 148 -8.65 -4.65 3.34
N LEU A 149 -7.45 -4.41 2.78
CA LEU A 149 -6.66 -5.45 2.12
C LEU A 149 -6.32 -6.60 3.08
N PRO A 150 -5.90 -6.38 4.35
CA PRO A 150 -5.64 -7.47 5.30
C PRO A 150 -6.90 -8.18 5.81
N SER A 151 -8.09 -7.85 5.33
CA SER A 151 -9.32 -8.64 5.50
C SER A 151 -9.71 -9.44 4.25
N LYS A 152 -8.89 -9.37 3.19
CA LYS A 152 -9.14 -9.99 1.88
C LYS A 152 -7.99 -10.84 1.37
N ALA A 153 -6.75 -10.48 1.66
CA ALA A 153 -5.56 -11.27 1.36
C ALA A 153 -4.74 -11.51 2.65
N ASP A 154 -4.00 -12.61 2.69
CA ASP A 154 -2.94 -12.80 3.68
C ASP A 154 -1.80 -11.82 3.36
N ILE A 155 -1.34 -11.06 4.36
CA ILE A 155 -0.18 -10.16 4.21
C ILE A 155 1.09 -10.76 4.84
N SER A 156 1.04 -12.01 5.33
CA SER A 156 2.10 -12.61 6.14
C SER A 156 3.46 -12.73 5.45
N PHE A 157 3.46 -12.82 4.11
CA PHE A 157 4.64 -12.93 3.25
C PHE A 157 5.47 -11.64 3.14
N LYS A 158 4.89 -10.48 3.51
CA LYS A 158 5.57 -9.18 3.46
C LYS A 158 6.59 -9.07 4.60
N GLN A 159 7.76 -8.52 4.30
CA GLN A 159 8.92 -8.52 5.21
C GLN A 159 8.77 -7.54 6.37
N ARG A 160 8.09 -6.42 6.13
CA ARG A 160 7.85 -5.34 7.09
C ARG A 160 6.47 -4.74 6.84
N TYR A 161 5.93 -4.06 7.83
CA TYR A 161 4.61 -3.46 7.77
C TYR A 161 4.75 -2.00 8.18
N VAL A 162 4.34 -1.08 7.30
CA VAL A 162 4.57 0.36 7.45
C VAL A 162 3.24 1.08 7.32
N TYR A 163 3.00 2.01 8.25
CA TYR A 163 1.86 2.92 8.18
C TYR A 163 2.34 4.37 8.17
N VAL A 164 1.92 5.12 7.16
CA VAL A 164 2.30 6.52 6.98
C VAL A 164 1.04 7.39 7.09
N ASP A 165 0.99 8.24 8.11
CA ASP A 165 -0.09 9.22 8.31
C ASP A 165 0.42 10.60 7.86
N VAL A 166 -0.03 11.05 6.70
CA VAL A 166 0.31 12.34 6.08
C VAL A 166 -0.72 13.38 6.55
N GLY A 167 -0.26 14.40 7.28
CA GLY A 167 -1.15 15.33 7.99
C GLY A 167 -1.73 14.64 9.23
N ALA A 168 -0.84 14.24 10.14
CA ALA A 168 -1.20 13.40 11.27
C ALA A 168 -1.95 14.16 12.39
N ARG A 169 -1.86 15.50 12.44
CA ARG A 169 -2.37 16.36 13.53
C ARG A 169 -1.97 15.82 14.91
N SER A 170 -2.93 15.71 15.84
CA SER A 170 -2.77 15.02 17.11
C SER A 170 -2.74 13.51 16.91
N TYR A 171 -2.00 12.78 17.74
CA TYR A 171 -1.93 11.31 17.70
C TYR A 171 -3.32 10.66 17.84
N GLY A 172 -4.26 11.33 18.52
CA GLY A 172 -5.66 10.91 18.64
C GLY A 172 -6.52 11.06 17.37
N SER A 173 -6.07 11.77 16.32
CA SER A 173 -6.83 12.00 15.09
C SER A 173 -7.08 10.70 14.33
N SER A 174 -6.03 9.89 14.16
CA SER A 174 -5.95 8.86 13.14
C SER A 174 -5.13 7.64 13.62
N ILE A 175 -3.86 7.82 13.97
CA ILE A 175 -2.97 6.76 14.50
C ILE A 175 -3.58 6.07 15.73
N GLY A 176 -3.86 6.85 16.78
CA GLY A 176 -4.33 6.35 18.07
C GLY A 176 -5.82 6.00 18.11
N SER A 177 -6.60 6.45 17.13
CA SER A 177 -8.06 6.26 17.07
C SER A 177 -8.46 5.15 16.09
N TRP A 178 -8.38 5.39 14.79
CA TRP A 178 -8.81 4.45 13.77
C TRP A 178 -7.72 3.40 13.50
N PHE A 179 -6.47 3.80 13.23
CA PHE A 179 -5.45 2.85 12.80
C PHE A 179 -5.13 1.82 13.89
N LYS A 180 -4.91 2.23 15.14
CA LYS A 180 -4.61 1.29 16.23
C LYS A 180 -5.82 0.48 16.72
N LYS A 181 -7.06 0.96 16.59
CA LYS A 181 -8.25 0.28 17.16
C LYS A 181 -9.14 -0.44 16.15
N LYS A 182 -9.03 -0.14 14.85
CA LYS A 182 -9.95 -0.63 13.82
C LYS A 182 -9.28 -1.24 12.58
N TYR A 183 -8.11 -0.74 12.18
CA TYR A 183 -7.44 -1.28 11.00
C TYR A 183 -6.96 -2.73 11.26
N PRO A 184 -7.31 -3.72 10.41
CA PRO A 184 -6.96 -5.12 10.61
C PRO A 184 -5.46 -5.35 10.34
N LYS A 185 -4.74 -5.91 11.32
CA LYS A 185 -3.27 -6.06 11.24
C LYS A 185 -2.76 -7.49 11.08
N GLN A 186 -3.63 -8.50 11.08
CA GLN A 186 -3.24 -9.93 11.09
C GLN A 186 -2.14 -10.27 12.14
N ASN A 187 -2.24 -9.67 13.33
CA ASN A 187 -1.24 -9.77 14.40
C ASN A 187 0.19 -9.31 14.03
N LYS A 188 0.33 -8.44 13.02
CA LYS A 188 1.61 -7.85 12.60
C LYS A 188 1.86 -6.51 13.31
N THR A 189 3.13 -6.26 13.64
CA THR A 189 3.60 -4.98 14.18
C THR A 189 3.91 -4.03 13.02
N PHE A 190 3.36 -2.81 13.07
CA PHE A 190 3.59 -1.78 12.07
C PHE A 190 4.58 -0.72 12.57
N GLU A 191 5.55 -0.36 11.75
CA GLU A 191 6.32 0.87 11.86
C GLU A 191 5.40 2.04 11.49
N VAL A 192 5.25 3.02 12.38
CA VAL A 192 4.33 4.15 12.17
C VAL A 192 5.10 5.44 11.97
N TYR A 193 4.88 6.09 10.83
CA TYR A 193 5.37 7.44 10.55
C TYR A 193 4.21 8.43 10.62
N ALA A 194 4.38 9.47 11.44
CA ALA A 194 3.48 10.61 11.51
C ALA A 194 4.16 11.79 10.82
N ILE A 195 3.58 12.33 9.76
CA ILE A 195 4.10 13.52 9.08
C ILE A 195 3.21 14.69 9.46
N GLU A 196 3.79 15.67 10.15
CA GLU A 196 3.06 16.83 10.66
C GLU A 196 3.95 18.08 10.62
N ALA A 197 3.44 19.14 10.00
CA ALA A 197 4.15 20.37 9.77
C ALA A 197 3.93 21.41 10.88
N ASP A 198 2.74 21.41 11.50
CA ASP A 198 2.40 22.31 12.60
C ASP A 198 3.05 21.87 13.91
N LYS A 199 3.90 22.75 14.44
CA LYS A 199 4.65 22.57 15.69
C LYS A 199 3.74 22.38 16.91
N ALA A 200 2.49 22.84 16.85
CA ALA A 200 1.51 22.68 17.93
C ALA A 200 1.28 21.20 18.29
N PHE A 201 1.39 20.28 17.33
CA PHE A 201 1.16 18.85 17.56
C PHE A 201 2.44 18.06 17.89
N HIS A 202 3.63 18.60 17.58
CA HIS A 202 4.92 17.89 17.71
C HIS A 202 5.17 17.37 19.14
N GLY A 203 4.76 18.12 20.15
CA GLY A 203 4.91 17.74 21.57
C GLY A 203 4.16 16.48 21.96
N GLU A 204 3.03 16.16 21.31
CA GLU A 204 2.27 14.95 21.66
C GLU A 204 3.05 13.68 21.30
N TYR A 205 3.71 13.67 20.13
CA TYR A 205 4.44 12.52 19.59
C TYR A 205 5.71 12.17 20.36
N GLN A 206 6.36 13.15 21.00
CA GLN A 206 7.58 12.92 21.81
C GLN A 206 7.39 11.84 22.89
N THR A 207 6.15 11.66 23.36
CA THR A 207 5.79 10.66 24.39
C THR A 207 5.33 9.32 23.82
N LYS A 208 5.12 9.18 22.51
CA LYS A 208 4.48 8.01 21.89
C LYS A 208 5.53 7.02 21.37
N LYS A 209 5.84 6.01 22.18
CA LYS A 209 6.66 4.87 21.74
C LYS A 209 6.06 4.18 20.51
N GLY A 210 6.91 3.83 19.55
CA GLY A 210 6.51 3.17 18.30
C GLY A 210 5.85 4.09 17.27
N VAL A 211 6.10 5.40 17.33
CA VAL A 211 5.73 6.37 16.29
C VAL A 211 6.93 7.28 16.00
N THR A 212 7.30 7.39 14.73
CA THR A 212 8.34 8.30 14.25
C THR A 212 7.68 9.57 13.71
N LEU A 213 7.92 10.72 14.34
CA LEU A 213 7.47 12.01 13.84
C LEU A 213 8.45 12.54 12.78
N LEU A 214 7.89 12.95 11.64
CA LEU A 214 8.56 13.73 10.59
C LEU A 214 8.00 15.16 10.64
N PRO A 215 8.75 16.12 11.22
CA PRO A 215 8.27 17.48 11.51
C PRO A 215 8.34 18.40 10.27
N TYR A 216 7.72 17.96 9.17
CA TYR A 216 7.82 18.56 7.84
C TYR A 216 6.47 18.48 7.11
N ALA A 217 6.27 19.34 6.10
CA ALA A 217 5.14 19.20 5.18
C ALA A 217 5.50 18.23 4.03
N SER A 218 4.65 17.23 3.76
CA SER A 218 4.78 16.42 2.55
C SER A 218 4.61 17.29 1.32
N TRP A 219 5.61 17.31 0.44
CA TRP A 219 5.62 18.17 -0.74
C TRP A 219 6.28 17.46 -1.95
N VAL A 220 6.22 18.09 -3.12
CA VAL A 220 6.76 17.54 -4.38
C VAL A 220 8.29 17.68 -4.51
N ARG A 221 8.91 18.48 -3.64
CA ARG A 221 10.36 18.75 -3.61
C ARG A 221 10.80 19.30 -2.23
N ASN A 222 12.10 19.32 -1.97
CA ASN A 222 12.66 19.97 -0.78
C ASN A 222 12.66 21.50 -0.95
N GLU A 223 11.79 22.23 -0.25
CA GLU A 223 11.81 23.70 -0.23
C GLU A 223 11.24 24.29 1.06
N THR A 224 11.41 25.60 1.26
CA THR A 224 10.74 26.31 2.37
C THR A 224 9.39 26.83 1.90
N LEU A 225 8.36 26.50 2.66
CA LEU A 225 6.96 26.77 2.38
C LEU A 225 6.41 27.75 3.41
N PHE A 226 5.40 28.51 3.00
CA PHE A 226 4.77 29.54 3.82
C PHE A 226 3.35 29.11 4.17
N PHE A 227 3.00 29.15 5.46
CA PHE A 227 1.70 28.72 5.97
C PHE A 227 0.79 29.92 6.22
N GLU A 228 -0.12 30.19 5.28
CA GLU A 228 -1.13 31.23 5.44
C GLU A 228 -2.21 30.78 6.41
N ILE A 229 -2.13 31.28 7.65
CA ILE A 229 -3.25 31.20 8.59
C ILE A 229 -4.28 32.24 8.16
N ASN A 230 -5.34 31.81 7.48
CA ASN A 230 -6.49 32.66 7.16
C ASN A 230 -7.18 33.12 8.46
N ARG A 231 -6.75 34.28 8.99
CA ARG A 231 -7.46 34.97 10.07
C ARG A 231 -8.61 35.76 9.46
N ASP A 232 -9.83 35.31 9.76
CA ASP A 232 -11.06 35.98 9.34
C ASP A 232 -11.08 37.43 9.91
N PRO A 233 -11.25 38.50 9.11
CA PRO A 233 -10.98 39.88 9.56
C PRO A 233 -11.85 40.44 10.70
N GLY A 234 -12.84 39.67 11.18
CA GLY A 234 -13.83 40.09 12.17
C GLY A 234 -13.70 39.52 13.58
N GLN A 235 -12.87 38.49 13.83
CA GLN A 235 -12.82 37.84 15.15
C GLN A 235 -11.68 38.35 16.04
N LYS A 236 -12.06 39.06 17.11
CA LYS A 236 -11.15 39.42 18.20
C LYS A 236 -10.62 38.17 18.90
N ILE A 237 -9.30 38.14 19.10
CA ILE A 237 -8.50 37.33 20.04
C ILE A 237 -9.31 36.19 20.71
N VAL A 238 -9.34 35.03 20.04
CA VAL A 238 -9.62 33.75 20.68
C VAL A 238 -8.29 33.04 20.89
N GLU A 239 -8.17 32.32 22.00
CA GLU A 239 -6.95 31.63 22.43
C GLU A 239 -6.40 30.65 21.37
N LYS A 240 -5.10 30.38 21.44
CA LYS A 240 -4.34 29.49 20.53
C LYS A 240 -5.11 28.20 20.19
N GLY A 241 -5.75 28.17 19.02
CA GLY A 241 -6.59 27.04 18.62
C GLY A 241 -6.96 26.99 17.14
N GLY A 242 -6.26 26.14 16.38
CA GLY A 242 -6.91 25.31 15.35
C GLY A 242 -7.35 25.94 14.03
N GLY A 243 -6.65 26.95 13.51
CA GLY A 243 -6.80 27.34 12.10
C GLY A 243 -6.09 26.35 11.16
N MET A 244 -6.82 25.73 10.23
CA MET A 244 -6.21 25.07 9.06
C MET A 244 -5.64 26.18 8.16
N GLY A 245 -4.33 26.16 7.93
CA GLY A 245 -3.65 27.10 7.06
C GLY A 245 -3.32 26.48 5.70
N ARG A 246 -3.16 27.35 4.70
CA ARG A 246 -2.82 26.94 3.34
C ARG A 246 -1.32 27.05 3.11
N ILE A 247 -0.74 26.04 2.48
CA ILE A 247 0.63 26.13 1.96
C ILE A 247 0.61 26.76 0.58
N GLN A 248 1.44 27.78 0.37
CA GLN A 248 1.73 28.31 -0.96
C GLN A 248 3.24 28.22 -1.29
N PRO A 249 3.61 27.85 -2.53
CA PRO A 249 4.97 28.01 -3.03
C PRO A 249 5.26 29.50 -3.31
N VAL A 250 6.55 29.86 -3.35
CA VAL A 250 6.98 31.26 -3.50
C VAL A 250 6.56 31.85 -4.85
N GLN A 251 5.59 32.77 -4.85
CA GLN A 251 5.40 33.76 -5.91
C GLN A 251 6.08 35.08 -5.54
N SER A 252 6.67 35.74 -6.53
CA SER A 252 7.55 36.90 -6.37
C SER A 252 6.80 38.21 -6.06
N SER A 253 6.26 38.35 -4.85
CA SER A 253 5.74 39.64 -4.34
C SER A 253 6.19 39.87 -2.89
N ALA A 254 7.16 40.77 -2.71
CA ALA A 254 7.99 40.90 -1.50
C ALA A 254 7.32 41.54 -0.26
N ASN A 255 5.99 41.57 -0.15
CA ASN A 255 5.25 42.46 0.75
C ASN A 255 4.33 41.79 1.80
N PHE A 256 4.53 40.51 2.16
CA PHE A 256 3.74 39.80 3.20
C PHE A 256 4.61 39.24 4.34
N ALA A 257 5.45 40.08 4.94
CA ALA A 257 6.55 39.64 5.81
C ALA A 257 6.24 39.59 7.33
N SER A 258 5.00 39.77 7.79
CA SER A 258 4.71 40.05 9.22
C SER A 258 4.11 38.94 10.08
N ASP A 259 3.50 37.87 9.53
CA ASP A 259 2.78 36.88 10.38
C ASP A 259 2.61 35.49 9.75
N VAL A 260 3.56 35.04 8.92
CA VAL A 260 3.49 33.78 8.16
C VAL A 260 4.52 32.77 8.68
N ASP A 261 4.04 31.64 9.23
CA ASP A 261 4.90 30.60 9.78
C ASP A 261 5.70 29.90 8.67
N LYS A 262 7.03 29.83 8.84
CA LYS A 262 7.93 29.16 7.90
C LYS A 262 7.95 27.66 8.18
N ILE A 263 7.48 26.88 7.22
CA ILE A 263 7.44 25.42 7.25
C ILE A 263 8.48 24.85 6.27
N ARG A 264 9.06 23.70 6.60
CA ARG A 264 9.94 22.98 5.66
C ARG A 264 9.14 21.90 4.95
N GLY A 265 9.05 22.01 3.63
CA GLY A 265 8.58 20.96 2.75
C GLY A 265 9.70 20.00 2.38
N PHE A 266 9.38 18.71 2.24
CA PHE A 266 10.32 17.69 1.75
C PHE A 266 9.72 16.92 0.57
N ASP A 267 10.58 16.42 -0.31
CA ASP A 267 10.20 15.52 -1.40
C ASP A 267 9.70 14.19 -0.80
N PHE A 268 8.39 14.09 -0.62
CA PHE A 268 7.76 12.95 0.02
C PHE A 268 7.82 11.69 -0.86
N ALA A 269 7.79 11.85 -2.18
CA ALA A 269 7.93 10.74 -3.12
C ALA A 269 9.35 10.14 -3.05
N ASN A 270 10.39 10.99 -3.01
CA ASN A 270 11.76 10.54 -2.81
C ASN A 270 11.96 9.94 -1.40
N TRP A 271 11.38 10.52 -0.36
CA TRP A 271 11.44 9.94 0.99
C TRP A 271 10.85 8.53 1.03
N LEU A 272 9.68 8.31 0.42
CA LEU A 272 9.02 7.02 0.39
C LEU A 272 9.92 5.96 -0.29
N LYS A 273 10.46 6.30 -1.47
CA LYS A 273 11.38 5.42 -2.23
C LYS A 273 12.68 5.07 -1.50
N ASN A 274 13.10 5.89 -0.53
CA ASN A 274 14.27 5.62 0.32
C ASN A 274 13.92 4.95 1.67
N THR A 275 12.63 4.86 2.01
CA THR A 275 12.15 4.31 3.29
C THR A 275 11.57 2.91 3.15
N VAL A 276 10.89 2.63 2.04
CA VAL A 276 10.18 1.36 1.77
C VAL A 276 10.58 0.73 0.44
N SER A 277 10.29 -0.56 0.30
CA SER A 277 10.56 -1.42 -0.84
C SER A 277 9.33 -2.22 -1.22
N GLU A 278 9.31 -2.83 -2.41
CA GLU A 278 8.20 -3.65 -2.93
C GLU A 278 7.86 -4.87 -2.03
N ARG A 279 8.81 -5.28 -1.17
CA ARG A 279 8.67 -6.38 -0.19
C ARG A 279 7.99 -5.98 1.11
N ASP A 280 7.83 -4.68 1.35
CA ASP A 280 7.15 -4.13 2.52
C ASP A 280 5.64 -4.04 2.25
N PHE A 281 4.82 -4.11 3.29
CA PHE A 281 3.39 -3.82 3.23
C PHE A 281 3.15 -2.38 3.69
N VAL A 282 2.69 -1.52 2.80
CA VAL A 282 2.64 -0.07 3.02
C VAL A 282 1.20 0.43 2.95
N VAL A 283 0.74 0.96 4.07
CA VAL A 283 -0.58 1.58 4.22
C VAL A 283 -0.37 3.08 4.40
N MET A 284 -0.95 3.89 3.52
CA MET A 284 -0.86 5.34 3.61
C MET A 284 -2.22 5.95 3.91
N LYS A 285 -2.28 6.89 4.84
CA LYS A 285 -3.45 7.73 5.08
C LYS A 285 -3.07 9.19 4.85
N MET A 286 -3.80 9.85 3.96
CA MET A 286 -3.59 11.26 3.61
C MET A 286 -4.77 12.06 4.14
N ASN A 287 -4.58 12.67 5.32
CA ASN A 287 -5.50 13.67 5.89
C ASN A 287 -4.83 15.02 5.62
N MET A 288 -4.96 15.54 4.41
CA MET A 288 -4.19 16.72 4.03
C MET A 288 -4.82 18.00 4.59
N ASP A 289 -4.66 18.23 5.89
CA ASP A 289 -4.90 19.54 6.54
C ASP A 289 -4.07 20.68 5.91
N VAL A 290 -3.07 20.31 5.09
CA VAL A 290 -2.42 21.16 4.09
C VAL A 290 -3.25 21.18 2.80
N GLU A 291 -3.89 22.31 2.54
CA GLU A 291 -4.99 22.42 1.59
C GLU A 291 -4.59 22.27 0.11
N GLY A 292 -5.07 21.19 -0.55
CA GLY A 292 -5.01 20.99 -2.01
C GLY A 292 -3.76 20.27 -2.53
N THR A 293 -2.84 19.89 -1.63
CA THR A 293 -1.58 19.22 -1.97
C THR A 293 -1.73 17.81 -2.51
N GLU A 294 -2.88 17.17 -2.32
CA GLU A 294 -3.20 15.88 -2.91
C GLU A 294 -3.16 15.93 -4.45
N PHE A 295 -3.49 17.07 -5.04
CA PHE A 295 -3.44 17.30 -6.49
C PHE A 295 -2.02 17.55 -7.04
N ASP A 296 -1.04 17.77 -6.17
CA ASP A 296 0.38 17.88 -6.54
C ASP A 296 1.12 16.57 -6.23
N LEU A 297 0.87 15.99 -5.05
CA LEU A 297 1.53 14.77 -4.57
C LEU A 297 1.13 13.50 -5.31
N ILE A 298 -0.16 13.29 -5.60
CA ILE A 298 -0.60 12.05 -6.27
C ILE A 298 -0.06 11.97 -7.71
N PRO A 299 -0.16 13.02 -8.55
CA PRO A 299 0.56 13.06 -9.83
C PRO A 299 2.07 12.84 -9.67
N ARG A 300 2.69 13.43 -8.64
CA ARG A 300 4.11 13.21 -8.34
C ARG A 300 4.44 11.74 -8.02
N PHE A 301 3.55 11.00 -7.37
CA PHE A 301 3.76 9.56 -7.13
C PHE A 301 3.69 8.74 -8.43
N PHE A 302 2.80 9.12 -9.36
CA PHE A 302 2.75 8.52 -10.70
C PHE A 302 4.01 8.83 -11.51
N GLU A 303 4.44 10.10 -11.56
CA GLU A 303 5.67 10.51 -12.25
C GLU A 303 6.90 9.75 -11.76
N THR A 304 7.05 9.63 -10.44
CA THR A 304 8.26 9.08 -9.80
C THR A 304 8.24 7.55 -9.66
N GLY A 305 7.11 6.90 -9.96
CA GLY A 305 6.84 5.49 -9.67
C GLY A 305 6.71 5.17 -8.16
N ALA A 306 6.68 6.19 -7.29
CA ALA A 306 6.54 5.98 -5.85
C ALA A 306 5.18 5.35 -5.47
N ILE A 307 4.15 5.52 -6.30
CA ILE A 307 2.83 4.91 -6.12
C ILE A 307 2.88 3.37 -6.10
N CYS A 308 3.87 2.76 -6.77
CA CYS A 308 4.04 1.31 -6.84
C CYS A 308 4.50 0.68 -5.52
N LEU A 309 4.91 1.50 -4.55
CA LEU A 309 5.36 1.07 -3.22
C LEU A 309 4.23 1.11 -2.17
N ILE A 310 2.98 1.34 -2.58
CA ILE A 310 1.84 1.55 -1.68
C ILE A 310 0.76 0.51 -1.97
N ASP A 311 0.45 -0.35 -1.00
CA ASP A 311 -0.55 -1.40 -1.17
C ASP A 311 -1.99 -0.88 -0.91
N GLU A 312 -2.17 0.01 0.08
CA GLU A 312 -3.49 0.53 0.49
C GLU A 312 -3.45 2.03 0.85
N ILE A 313 -4.38 2.82 0.32
CA ILE A 313 -4.47 4.28 0.51
C ILE A 313 -5.83 4.69 1.11
N PHE A 314 -5.80 5.56 2.12
CA PHE A 314 -6.96 6.28 2.63
C PHE A 314 -6.80 7.75 2.29
N LEU A 315 -7.62 8.26 1.35
CA LEU A 315 -7.47 9.63 0.83
C LEU A 315 -8.65 10.51 1.26
N GLU A 316 -8.35 11.54 2.05
CA GLU A 316 -9.24 12.68 2.24
C GLU A 316 -8.90 13.75 1.20
N CYS A 317 -9.83 14.02 0.30
CA CYS A 317 -9.65 14.99 -0.79
C CYS A 317 -10.43 16.28 -0.53
N HIS A 318 -9.79 17.42 -0.79
CA HIS A 318 -10.27 18.75 -0.51
C HIS A 318 -10.81 19.44 -1.77
N TYR A 319 -12.06 19.90 -1.68
CA TYR A 319 -12.80 20.45 -2.81
C TYR A 319 -13.82 21.50 -2.34
N ASN A 320 -14.36 22.25 -3.30
CA ASN A 320 -15.25 23.40 -3.06
C ASN A 320 -16.67 23.03 -2.59
N ARG A 321 -16.76 22.51 -1.36
CA ARG A 321 -17.98 22.11 -0.66
C ARG A 321 -18.98 23.27 -0.53
N TRP A 322 -20.27 22.94 -0.53
CA TRP A 322 -21.36 23.87 -0.20
C TRP A 322 -21.21 24.43 1.21
N GLN A 323 -21.49 25.73 1.38
CA GLN A 323 -21.44 26.39 2.67
C GLN A 323 -22.67 26.02 3.52
N LYS A 324 -22.47 25.72 4.81
CA LYS A 324 -23.59 25.40 5.72
C LYS A 324 -24.45 26.60 6.08
N CYS A 325 -23.86 27.80 6.06
CA CYS A 325 -24.52 29.07 6.40
C CYS A 325 -25.31 29.67 5.23
N CYS A 326 -24.86 29.46 3.99
CA CYS A 326 -25.39 30.12 2.79
C CYS A 326 -25.82 29.08 1.75
N PRO A 327 -27.12 28.71 1.69
CA PRO A 327 -27.63 27.80 0.67
C PRO A 327 -27.39 28.34 -0.75
N GLY A 328 -26.80 27.51 -1.61
CA GLY A 328 -26.44 27.90 -2.98
C GLY A 328 -25.05 28.52 -3.13
N GLU A 329 -24.35 28.84 -2.04
CA GLU A 329 -22.96 29.29 -2.10
C GLU A 329 -21.98 28.13 -1.87
N ARG A 330 -20.89 28.11 -2.64
CA ARG A 330 -19.75 27.22 -2.42
C ARG A 330 -18.67 27.92 -1.63
N SER A 331 -17.88 27.16 -0.89
CA SER A 331 -16.69 27.69 -0.25
C SER A 331 -15.62 27.99 -1.31
N SER A 332 -15.15 29.24 -1.35
CA SER A 332 -14.01 29.68 -2.19
C SER A 332 -12.66 29.16 -1.67
N LYS A 333 -12.64 28.51 -0.51
CA LYS A 333 -11.45 27.97 0.16
C LYS A 333 -10.64 27.02 -0.73
N TYR A 334 -11.33 26.22 -1.54
CA TYR A 334 -10.73 25.27 -2.46
C TYR A 334 -11.14 25.63 -3.90
N GLN A 335 -10.21 25.49 -4.85
CA GLN A 335 -10.49 25.71 -6.28
C GLN A 335 -11.01 24.44 -6.98
N LYS A 336 -10.71 23.27 -6.41
CA LYS A 336 -10.97 21.96 -7.02
C LYS A 336 -12.42 21.52 -6.79
N THR A 337 -12.98 20.76 -7.72
CA THR A 337 -14.35 20.25 -7.65
C THR A 337 -14.41 18.83 -7.10
N TYR A 338 -15.60 18.40 -6.65
CA TYR A 338 -15.80 17.02 -6.22
C TYR A 338 -15.48 15.99 -7.31
N ASN A 339 -15.80 16.30 -8.57
CA ASN A 339 -15.50 15.43 -9.70
C ASN A 339 -13.99 15.24 -9.90
N GLN A 340 -13.19 16.29 -9.70
CA GLN A 340 -11.72 16.18 -9.77
C GLN A 340 -11.15 15.28 -8.66
N CYS A 341 -11.74 15.29 -7.45
CA CYS A 341 -11.41 14.30 -6.42
C CYS A 341 -11.78 12.88 -6.86
N LEU A 342 -12.96 12.70 -7.47
CA LEU A 342 -13.44 11.39 -7.95
C LEU A 342 -12.56 10.84 -9.09
N GLU A 343 -12.13 11.69 -10.03
CA GLU A 343 -11.15 11.37 -11.07
C GLU A 343 -9.81 10.92 -10.47
N LEU A 344 -9.30 11.63 -9.46
CA LEU A 344 -8.03 11.30 -8.79
C LEU A 344 -8.09 9.95 -8.04
N LEU A 345 -9.22 9.66 -7.39
CA LEU A 345 -9.49 8.37 -6.76
C LEU A 345 -9.65 7.24 -7.78
N SER A 346 -10.24 7.55 -8.94
CA SER A 346 -10.44 6.58 -10.02
C SER A 346 -9.12 6.20 -10.67
N SER A 347 -8.23 7.17 -10.95
CA SER A 347 -6.90 6.91 -11.52
C SER A 347 -6.01 6.06 -10.61
N LEU A 348 -6.11 6.25 -9.28
CA LEU A 348 -5.44 5.38 -8.29
C LEU A 348 -5.95 3.92 -8.34
N ARG A 349 -7.26 3.71 -8.50
CA ARG A 349 -7.84 2.37 -8.68
C ARG A 349 -7.49 1.75 -10.04
N GLU A 350 -7.50 2.54 -11.11
CA GLU A 350 -7.08 2.11 -12.44
C GLU A 350 -5.60 1.70 -12.48
N SER A 351 -4.74 2.37 -11.72
CA SER A 351 -3.35 1.95 -11.51
C SER A 351 -3.18 0.74 -10.57
N GLY A 352 -4.28 0.13 -10.12
CA GLY A 352 -4.25 -1.11 -9.33
C GLY A 352 -3.91 -0.93 -7.84
N VAL A 353 -3.96 0.30 -7.30
CA VAL A 353 -3.80 0.56 -5.87
C VAL A 353 -5.17 0.58 -5.20
N LEU A 354 -5.30 -0.10 -4.05
CA LEU A 354 -6.53 -0.08 -3.29
C LEU A 354 -6.69 1.26 -2.56
N VAL A 355 -7.55 2.13 -3.07
CA VAL A 355 -7.85 3.43 -2.42
C VAL A 355 -9.28 3.51 -1.88
N HIS A 356 -9.40 4.06 -0.67
CA HIS A 356 -10.62 4.27 0.08
C HIS A 356 -10.91 5.77 0.26
N GLN A 357 -12.15 6.20 -0.01
CA GLN A 357 -12.60 7.58 0.21
C GLN A 357 -12.74 7.92 1.70
N TRP A 358 -12.00 8.93 2.16
CA TRP A 358 -12.00 9.45 3.53
C TRP A 358 -12.51 10.91 3.62
N TRP A 359 -12.96 11.32 4.81
CA TRP A 359 -13.74 12.56 5.07
C TRP A 359 -13.66 13.02 6.53
#